data_AF-A0A961NGY9-F1
#
_entry.id   AF-A0A961NGY9-F1
#
_cell.length_a   1.000
_cell.length_b   1.000
_cell.length_c   1.000
_cell.angle_alpha   90.00
_cell.angle_beta   90.00
_cell.angle_gamma   90.00
#
_symmetry.space_group_name_H-M   'P 1'
#
loop_
_entity.id
_entity.type
_entity.pdbx_description
1 polymer ?
#
loop_
_entity_poly.entity_id
_entity_poly.type
_entity_poly.pdbx_seq_one_letter_code
_entity_poly.pdbx_strand_id
1 'polypeptide(L)'
;QEHGMEKIKTIGDAYMAAGGLPDANRTNPVDAVLAGLEIRDFMAAMRAAKRNAGQPYWELRLGIHSGPLMAGVIGHQKFAYDVWGDTVNTASRMESSGVAGEINVSSATYDYIKHFFACEYRGKIQAKNKGAIDMFLVQRILPDLSADAAGTQPNEQFRERYRKLGQVASVVGSNFFLLDLLLISSTLLICSPASEQKIIPASNPVALERVRSRTYAPVYSAAG
;
A
#
# COMPACT_ATOMS: atom_id res chain seq x y z
N GLN A 1 9.29 -9.53 7.92
CA GLN A 1 9.37 -9.33 6.46
C GLN A 1 8.81 -10.59 5.83
N GLU A 2 7.50 -10.64 5.66
CA GLU A 2 6.84 -11.69 4.87
C GLU A 2 6.60 -11.09 3.47
N HIS A 3 6.76 -11.90 2.42
CA HIS A 3 6.64 -11.51 1.00
C HIS A 3 7.73 -10.59 0.42
N GLY A 4 8.97 -10.57 0.93
CA GLY A 4 10.07 -9.87 0.23
C GLY A 4 9.90 -8.35 0.04
N MET A 5 9.00 -7.73 0.81
CA MET A 5 8.75 -6.29 0.81
C MET A 5 9.61 -5.59 1.87
N GLU A 6 10.31 -4.54 1.47
CA GLU A 6 11.17 -3.73 2.34
C GLU A 6 10.46 -2.45 2.77
N LYS A 7 10.41 -2.18 4.07
CA LYS A 7 9.86 -0.93 4.59
C LYS A 7 10.83 0.21 4.32
N ILE A 8 10.41 1.22 3.57
CA ILE A 8 11.24 2.39 3.25
C ILE A 8 11.08 3.48 4.31
N LYS A 9 9.86 4.02 4.44
CA LYS A 9 9.59 5.13 5.35
C LYS A 9 8.11 5.27 5.70
N THR A 10 7.85 6.12 6.67
CA THR A 10 6.51 6.64 6.97
C THR A 10 6.40 8.09 6.50
N ILE A 11 5.34 8.43 5.77
CA ILE A 11 5.06 9.78 5.25
C ILE A 11 3.71 10.22 5.83
N GLY A 12 3.74 11.04 6.88
CA GLY A 12 2.52 11.42 7.58
C GLY A 12 1.82 10.18 8.16
N ASP A 13 0.63 9.88 7.64
CA ASP A 13 -0.22 8.74 8.00
C ASP A 13 -0.07 7.55 7.03
N ALA A 14 0.85 7.65 6.07
CA ALA A 14 1.17 6.63 5.09
C ALA A 14 2.44 5.84 5.42
N TYR A 15 2.44 4.56 5.05
CA TYR A 15 3.55 3.63 5.07
C TYR A 15 3.99 3.32 3.64
N MET A 16 5.28 3.42 3.37
CA MET A 16 5.87 3.06 2.08
C MET A 16 6.72 1.79 2.23
N ALA A 17 6.48 0.82 1.36
CA ALA A 17 7.29 -0.37 1.19
C ALA A 17 7.67 -0.55 -0.29
N ALA A 18 8.74 -1.28 -0.57
CA ALA A 18 9.20 -1.53 -1.94
C ALA A 18 9.61 -3.00 -2.10
N GLY A 19 9.34 -3.57 -3.26
CA GLY A 19 9.77 -4.91 -3.64
C GLY A 19 10.86 -4.86 -4.71
N GLY A 20 11.78 -5.82 -4.67
CA GLY A 20 12.94 -5.85 -5.58
C GLY A 20 14.08 -4.92 -5.14
N LEU A 21 14.19 -4.67 -3.83
CA LEU A 21 15.29 -3.94 -3.19
C LEU A 21 15.86 -4.74 -2.01
N PRO A 22 17.19 -4.67 -1.77
CA PRO A 22 18.21 -4.08 -2.66
C PRO A 22 18.43 -4.90 -3.93
N ASP A 23 18.05 -6.18 -3.90
CA ASP A 23 18.20 -7.12 -5.00
C ASP A 23 16.95 -7.12 -5.87
N ALA A 24 17.13 -6.81 -7.15
CA ALA A 24 16.05 -6.86 -8.12
C ALA A 24 15.53 -8.30 -8.26
N ASN A 25 14.22 -8.45 -8.27
CA ASN A 25 13.54 -9.72 -8.55
C ASN A 25 12.39 -9.46 -9.54
N ARG A 26 11.80 -10.52 -10.09
CA ARG A 26 10.63 -10.41 -11.00
C ARG A 26 9.32 -10.81 -10.32
N THR A 27 9.40 -11.26 -9.08
CA THR A 27 8.25 -11.69 -8.28
C THR A 27 7.64 -10.54 -7.50
N ASN A 28 8.34 -9.40 -7.41
CA ASN A 28 7.94 -8.22 -6.66
C ASN A 28 6.50 -7.73 -6.91
N PRO A 29 5.89 -7.83 -8.13
CA PRO A 29 4.54 -7.31 -8.28
C PRO A 29 3.55 -8.26 -7.62
N VAL A 30 3.84 -9.56 -7.67
CA VAL A 30 3.05 -10.62 -7.03
C VAL A 30 3.20 -10.53 -5.51
N ASP A 31 4.43 -10.37 -5.05
CA ASP A 31 4.79 -10.21 -3.64
C ASP A 31 4.07 -9.00 -2.99
N ALA A 32 4.08 -7.85 -3.67
CA ALA A 32 3.40 -6.63 -3.20
C ALA A 32 1.88 -6.83 -3.09
N VAL A 33 1.27 -7.57 -4.02
CA VAL A 33 -0.16 -7.88 -4.00
C VAL A 33 -0.50 -8.88 -2.90
N LEU A 34 0.33 -9.91 -2.68
CA LEU A 34 0.14 -10.85 -1.56
C LEU A 34 0.17 -10.13 -0.22
N ALA A 35 1.18 -9.27 -0.01
CA ALA A 35 1.25 -8.42 1.18
C ALA A 35 0.02 -7.50 1.29
N GLY A 36 -0.44 -6.93 0.17
CA GLY A 36 -1.65 -6.11 0.13
C GLY A 36 -2.91 -6.86 0.56
N LEU A 37 -3.10 -8.11 0.10
CA LEU A 37 -4.24 -8.96 0.46
C LEU A 37 -4.22 -9.27 1.95
N GLU A 38 -3.06 -9.64 2.50
CA GLU A 38 -2.91 -9.93 3.93
C GLU A 38 -3.24 -8.70 4.80
N ILE A 39 -2.73 -7.53 4.42
CA ILE A 39 -3.00 -6.27 5.12
C ILE A 39 -4.49 -5.91 5.05
N ARG A 40 -5.10 -6.03 3.87
CA ARG A 40 -6.53 -5.77 3.66
C ARG A 40 -7.38 -6.65 4.58
N ASP A 41 -7.10 -7.94 4.61
CA ASP A 41 -7.89 -8.92 5.34
C ASP A 41 -7.72 -8.76 6.86
N PHE A 42 -6.50 -8.49 7.31
CA PHE A 42 -6.21 -8.11 8.69
C PHE A 42 -7.01 -6.86 9.11
N MET A 43 -7.01 -5.83 8.27
CA MET A 43 -7.77 -4.60 8.53
C MET A 43 -9.28 -4.83 8.52
N ALA A 44 -9.78 -5.69 7.62
CA ALA A 44 -11.19 -6.05 7.56
C ALA A 44 -11.63 -6.77 8.84
N ALA A 45 -10.82 -7.71 9.35
CA ALA A 45 -11.06 -8.41 10.60
C ALA A 45 -11.04 -7.44 11.81
N MET A 46 -10.05 -6.54 11.86
CA MET A 46 -9.96 -5.52 12.91
C MET A 46 -11.18 -4.59 12.91
N ARG A 47 -11.60 -4.13 11.72
CA ARG A 47 -12.80 -3.32 11.54
C ARG A 47 -14.05 -4.03 12.05
N ALA A 48 -14.24 -5.30 11.69
CA ALA A 48 -15.38 -6.09 12.15
C ALA A 48 -15.41 -6.22 13.68
N ALA A 49 -14.27 -6.56 14.30
CA ALA A 49 -14.16 -6.69 15.75
C ALA A 49 -14.48 -5.37 16.48
N LYS A 50 -13.89 -4.25 16.04
CA LYS A 50 -14.13 -2.93 16.64
C LYS A 50 -15.56 -2.45 16.45
N ARG A 51 -16.14 -2.69 15.27
CA ARG A 51 -17.55 -2.37 14.99
C ARG A 51 -18.49 -3.11 15.94
N ASN A 52 -18.25 -4.39 16.18
CA ASN A 52 -19.04 -5.20 17.12
C ASN A 52 -18.89 -4.72 18.58
N ALA A 53 -17.72 -4.16 18.93
CA ALA A 53 -17.46 -3.57 20.24
C ALA A 53 -17.94 -2.11 20.37
N GLY A 54 -18.54 -1.51 19.33
CA GLY A 54 -18.92 -0.09 19.32
C GLY A 54 -17.73 0.87 19.40
N GLN A 55 -16.53 0.42 19.02
CA GLN A 55 -15.29 1.19 19.11
C GLN A 55 -14.96 1.88 17.78
N PRO A 56 -14.28 3.05 17.82
CA PRO A 56 -13.79 3.70 16.61
C PRO A 56 -12.73 2.84 15.91
N TYR A 57 -12.82 2.78 14.58
CA TYR A 57 -11.87 2.10 13.71
C TYR A 57 -11.39 3.04 12.61
N TRP A 58 -10.42 2.59 11.83
CA TRP A 58 -9.87 3.31 10.68
C TRP A 58 -9.75 2.34 9.52
N GLU A 59 -9.69 2.89 8.31
CA GLU A 59 -9.56 2.11 7.08
C GLU A 59 -8.26 2.47 6.38
N LEU A 60 -7.81 1.59 5.48
CA LEU A 60 -6.63 1.81 4.67
C LEU A 60 -7.01 1.90 3.21
N ARG A 61 -6.28 2.71 2.46
CA ARG A 61 -6.20 2.62 1.01
C ARG A 61 -4.84 2.05 0.64
N LEU A 62 -4.87 1.09 -0.28
CA LEU A 62 -3.68 0.37 -0.73
C LEU A 62 -3.47 0.72 -2.20
N GLY A 63 -2.30 1.29 -2.53
CA GLY A 63 -1.92 1.65 -3.90
C GLY A 63 -0.63 0.97 -4.33
N ILE A 64 -0.67 0.25 -5.45
CA ILE A 64 0.49 -0.47 -5.98
C ILE A 64 0.79 0.00 -7.40
N HIS A 65 2.07 0.30 -7.65
CA HIS A 65 2.57 0.60 -8.99
C HIS A 65 3.96 -0.02 -9.22
N SER A 66 4.14 -0.52 -10.43
CA SER A 66 5.34 -1.18 -10.91
C SER A 66 6.04 -0.31 -11.94
N GLY A 67 7.31 0.02 -11.73
CA GLY A 67 8.05 0.91 -12.61
C GLY A 67 9.47 1.23 -12.15
N PRO A 68 10.34 1.73 -13.04
CA PRO A 68 11.71 2.07 -12.67
C PRO A 68 11.75 3.14 -11.57
N LEU A 69 12.60 2.94 -10.56
CA LEU A 69 12.83 3.93 -9.50
C LEU A 69 14.31 4.00 -9.16
N MET A 70 14.70 5.08 -8.47
CA MET A 70 16.04 5.24 -7.91
C MET A 70 15.99 4.96 -6.41
N ALA A 71 16.94 4.19 -5.93
CA ALA A 71 17.11 3.92 -4.50
C ALA A 71 18.54 4.25 -4.08
N GLY A 72 18.73 4.72 -2.85
CA GLY A 72 20.06 5.04 -2.33
C GLY A 72 20.05 5.59 -0.91
N VAL A 73 21.24 5.74 -0.35
CA VAL A 73 21.42 6.33 0.97
C VAL A 73 21.56 7.84 0.82
N ILE A 74 20.68 8.59 1.50
CA ILE A 74 20.67 10.05 1.52
C ILE A 74 21.12 10.53 2.91
N GLY A 75 21.86 11.64 2.93
CA GLY A 75 22.22 12.38 4.15
C GLY A 75 23.72 12.38 4.44
N HIS A 76 24.22 13.50 4.97
CA HIS A 76 25.64 13.65 5.33
C HIS A 76 25.92 13.35 6.81
N GLN A 77 24.92 13.49 7.69
CA GLN A 77 25.04 13.24 9.13
C GLN A 77 24.05 12.20 9.66
N LYS A 78 22.89 12.06 9.00
CA LYS A 78 21.90 11.02 9.28
C LYS A 78 21.63 10.29 7.97
N PHE A 79 22.27 9.14 7.81
CA PHE A 79 22.07 8.29 6.64
C PHE A 79 20.69 7.63 6.72
N ALA A 80 19.89 7.79 5.66
CA ALA A 80 18.61 7.12 5.49
C ALA A 80 18.57 6.47 4.11
N TYR A 81 18.20 5.19 4.05
CA TYR A 81 17.92 4.54 2.77
C TYR A 81 16.56 5.00 2.26
N ASP A 82 16.51 5.43 1.01
CA ASP A 82 15.34 6.07 0.44
C ASP A 82 15.15 5.69 -1.03
N VAL A 83 13.92 5.84 -1.52
CA VAL A 83 13.51 5.65 -2.90
C VAL A 83 12.85 6.92 -3.44
N TRP A 84 13.19 7.28 -4.66
CA TRP A 84 12.61 8.42 -5.36
C TRP A 84 12.43 8.13 -6.84
N GLY A 85 11.55 8.88 -7.47
CA GLY A 85 11.27 8.76 -8.90
C GLY A 85 9.80 8.86 -9.20
N ASP A 86 9.50 8.82 -10.49
CA ASP A 86 8.15 8.97 -11.01
C ASP A 86 7.23 7.76 -10.67
N THR A 87 7.82 6.58 -10.46
CA THR A 87 7.11 5.40 -9.91
C THR A 87 6.51 5.70 -8.52
N VAL A 88 7.23 6.44 -7.67
CA VAL A 88 6.74 6.86 -6.34
C VAL A 88 5.53 7.76 -6.45
N ASN A 89 5.60 8.75 -7.35
CA ASN A 89 4.50 9.66 -7.59
C ASN A 89 3.27 8.95 -8.15
N THR A 90 3.47 7.94 -9.00
CA THR A 90 2.38 7.17 -9.61
C THR A 90 1.74 6.23 -8.59
N ALA A 91 2.52 5.53 -7.77
CA ALA A 91 2.02 4.72 -6.66
C ALA A 91 1.20 5.55 -5.66
N SER A 92 1.66 6.76 -5.32
CA SER A 92 0.92 7.68 -4.45
C SER A 92 -0.43 8.10 -5.05
N ARG A 93 -0.50 8.22 -6.39
CA ARG A 93 -1.78 8.46 -7.09
C ARG A 93 -2.68 7.23 -7.04
N MET A 94 -2.14 6.02 -7.17
CA MET A 94 -2.93 4.78 -7.05
C MET A 94 -3.55 4.67 -5.65
N GLU A 95 -2.80 5.01 -4.60
CA GLU A 95 -3.32 5.00 -3.23
C GLU A 95 -4.41 6.07 -3.06
N SER A 96 -4.09 7.33 -3.37
CA SER A 96 -5.00 8.46 -3.09
C SER A 96 -6.31 8.42 -3.90
N SER A 97 -6.30 7.74 -5.05
CA SER A 97 -7.49 7.46 -5.86
C SER A 97 -8.14 6.09 -5.59
N GLY A 98 -7.55 5.30 -4.70
CA GLY A 98 -8.06 4.01 -4.27
C GLY A 98 -9.31 4.15 -3.40
N VAL A 99 -10.02 3.02 -3.27
CA VAL A 99 -11.19 2.90 -2.38
C VAL A 99 -10.71 2.36 -1.03
N ALA A 100 -11.27 2.87 0.06
CA ALA A 100 -10.95 2.39 1.40
C ALA A 100 -11.30 0.90 1.54
N GLY A 101 -10.37 0.12 2.06
CA GLY A 101 -10.49 -1.34 2.19
C GLY A 101 -10.18 -2.12 0.92
N GLU A 102 -9.75 -1.47 -0.17
CA GLU A 102 -9.46 -2.12 -1.45
C GLU A 102 -8.01 -1.90 -1.89
N ILE A 103 -7.53 -2.82 -2.73
CA ILE A 103 -6.19 -2.77 -3.33
C ILE A 103 -6.30 -2.21 -4.74
N ASN A 104 -5.83 -0.99 -4.94
CA ASN A 104 -5.84 -0.31 -6.23
C ASN A 104 -4.47 -0.44 -6.91
N VAL A 105 -4.48 -0.89 -8.17
CA VAL A 105 -3.26 -1.10 -8.95
C VAL A 105 -3.34 -0.38 -10.29
N SER A 106 -2.18 0.09 -10.75
CA SER A 106 -2.04 0.63 -12.10
C SER A 106 -2.12 -0.45 -13.18
N SER A 107 -2.39 -0.07 -14.43
CA SER A 107 -2.30 -0.97 -15.59
C SER A 107 -0.94 -1.65 -15.75
N ALA A 108 0.15 -0.92 -15.46
CA ALA A 108 1.50 -1.48 -15.52
C ALA A 108 1.66 -2.65 -14.54
N THR A 109 1.18 -2.50 -13.31
CA THR A 109 1.19 -3.60 -12.32
C THR A 109 0.24 -4.72 -12.72
N TYR A 110 -0.97 -4.37 -13.20
CA TYR A 110 -1.96 -5.33 -13.68
C TYR A 110 -1.36 -6.30 -14.71
N ASP A 111 -0.57 -5.81 -15.66
CA ASP A 111 0.05 -6.67 -16.69
C ASP A 111 0.96 -7.76 -16.12
N TYR A 112 1.62 -7.51 -14.98
CA TYR A 112 2.44 -8.52 -14.30
C TYR A 112 1.60 -9.51 -13.48
N ILE A 113 0.48 -9.06 -12.91
CA ILE A 113 -0.25 -9.81 -11.87
C ILE A 113 -1.55 -10.47 -12.37
N LYS A 114 -2.09 -10.08 -13.53
CA LYS A 114 -3.39 -10.54 -14.07
C LYS A 114 -3.53 -12.05 -14.22
N HIS A 115 -2.41 -12.75 -14.20
CA HIS A 115 -2.30 -14.18 -14.32
C HIS A 115 -2.25 -14.93 -12.98
N PHE A 116 -2.19 -14.21 -11.88
CA PHE A 116 -2.17 -14.73 -10.51
C PHE A 116 -3.42 -14.31 -9.73
N PHE A 117 -3.98 -13.14 -10.03
CA PHE A 117 -5.07 -12.54 -9.27
C PHE A 117 -6.25 -12.16 -10.16
N ALA A 118 -7.45 -12.29 -9.60
CA ALA A 118 -8.65 -11.70 -10.17
C ALA A 118 -8.63 -10.20 -9.93
N CYS A 119 -8.68 -9.42 -11.01
CA CYS A 119 -8.73 -7.96 -10.94
C CYS A 119 -9.95 -7.43 -11.70
N GLU A 120 -10.53 -6.36 -11.19
CA GLU A 120 -11.68 -5.68 -11.76
C GLU A 120 -11.26 -4.30 -12.29
N TYR A 121 -11.69 -3.95 -13.50
CA TYR A 121 -11.39 -2.65 -14.09
C TYR A 121 -12.15 -1.53 -13.36
N ARG A 122 -11.44 -0.48 -12.95
CA ARG A 122 -11.99 0.60 -12.10
C ARG A 122 -12.16 1.93 -12.83
N GLY A 123 -11.64 2.06 -14.05
CA GLY A 123 -11.59 3.30 -14.81
C GLY A 123 -10.18 3.88 -14.89
N LYS A 124 -10.09 5.19 -15.14
CA LYS A 124 -8.82 5.89 -15.39
C LYS A 124 -8.58 7.02 -14.41
N ILE A 125 -7.33 7.29 -14.09
CA ILE A 125 -6.88 8.51 -13.41
C ILE A 125 -5.98 9.34 -14.31
N GLN A 126 -6.14 10.65 -14.27
CA GLN A 126 -5.23 11.57 -14.95
C GLN A 126 -3.95 11.74 -14.13
N ALA A 127 -2.81 11.41 -14.74
CA ALA A 127 -1.50 11.64 -14.17
C ALA A 127 -0.78 12.77 -14.94
N LYS A 128 -0.27 13.74 -14.17
CA LYS A 128 0.52 14.85 -14.72
C LYS A 128 1.69 14.26 -15.52
N ASN A 129 1.84 14.69 -16.78
CA ASN A 129 2.87 14.24 -17.72
C ASN A 129 2.79 12.77 -18.18
N LYS A 130 1.73 12.02 -17.83
CA LYS A 130 1.51 10.63 -18.30
C LYS A 130 0.17 10.41 -19.00
N GLY A 131 -0.75 11.37 -18.91
CA GLY A 131 -2.10 11.19 -19.42
C GLY A 131 -2.92 10.26 -18.54
N ALA A 132 -3.89 9.58 -19.13
CA ALA A 132 -4.83 8.74 -18.41
C ALA A 132 -4.23 7.35 -18.16
N ILE A 133 -4.13 6.95 -16.89
CA ILE A 133 -3.65 5.64 -16.47
C ILE A 133 -4.87 4.79 -16.06
N ASP A 134 -5.00 3.62 -16.68
CA ASP A 134 -6.00 2.63 -16.32
C ASP A 134 -5.71 2.03 -14.93
N MET A 135 -6.76 1.83 -14.14
CA MET A 135 -6.70 1.31 -12.78
C MET A 135 -7.55 0.06 -12.63
N PHE A 136 -7.10 -0.84 -11.76
CA PHE A 136 -7.77 -2.09 -11.46
C PHE A 136 -7.82 -2.30 -9.94
N LEU A 137 -8.88 -2.93 -9.46
CA LEU A 137 -8.98 -3.39 -8.08
C LEU A 137 -8.60 -4.87 -8.00
N VAL A 138 -7.71 -5.23 -7.09
CA VAL A 138 -7.36 -6.64 -6.86
C VAL A 138 -8.31 -7.23 -5.84
N GLN A 139 -9.05 -8.26 -6.25
CA GLN A 139 -10.07 -8.89 -5.43
C GLN A 139 -9.49 -10.07 -4.63
N ARG A 140 -8.77 -10.97 -5.30
CA ARG A 140 -8.31 -12.23 -4.72
C ARG A 140 -7.31 -12.94 -5.62
N ILE A 141 -6.63 -13.96 -5.11
CA ILE A 141 -5.94 -14.97 -5.93
C ILE A 141 -6.98 -15.66 -6.83
N LEU A 142 -6.59 -15.94 -8.08
CA LEU A 142 -7.45 -16.65 -9.03
C LEU A 142 -7.94 -18.00 -8.45
N PRO A 143 -9.18 -18.43 -8.71
CA PRO A 143 -9.76 -19.62 -8.08
C PRO A 143 -8.94 -20.91 -8.28
N ASP A 144 -8.33 -21.09 -9.45
CA ASP A 144 -7.46 -22.23 -9.78
C ASP A 144 -6.09 -22.17 -9.09
N LEU A 145 -5.67 -21.00 -8.64
CA LEU A 145 -4.38 -20.75 -7.99
C LEU A 145 -4.50 -20.56 -6.46
N SER A 146 -5.71 -20.61 -5.92
CA SER A 146 -5.96 -20.46 -4.49
C SER A 146 -6.17 -21.80 -3.79
N ALA A 147 -5.74 -21.88 -2.53
CA ALA A 147 -5.94 -23.02 -1.65
C ALA A 147 -7.23 -22.90 -0.81
N ASP A 148 -7.86 -21.73 -0.78
CA ASP A 148 -8.99 -21.40 0.07
C ASP A 148 -10.12 -20.69 -0.69
N ALA A 149 -11.35 -20.78 -0.17
CA ALA A 149 -12.51 -20.16 -0.81
C ALA A 149 -12.41 -18.62 -0.85
N ALA A 150 -11.71 -18.00 0.10
CA ALA A 150 -11.55 -16.55 0.17
C ALA A 150 -10.50 -16.02 -0.83
N GLY A 151 -9.63 -16.88 -1.38
CA GLY A 151 -8.66 -16.44 -2.37
C GLY A 151 -7.44 -15.74 -1.77
N THR A 152 -7.05 -16.12 -0.56
CA THR A 152 -6.02 -15.46 0.26
C THR A 152 -4.74 -16.28 0.35
N GLN A 153 -4.86 -17.60 0.25
CA GLN A 153 -3.74 -18.53 0.37
C GLN A 153 -3.37 -19.10 -1.00
N PRO A 154 -2.10 -19.02 -1.41
CA PRO A 154 -1.63 -19.61 -2.65
C PRO A 154 -1.53 -21.14 -2.55
N ASN A 155 -2.06 -21.84 -3.55
CA ASN A 155 -1.92 -23.29 -3.67
C ASN A 155 -0.59 -23.70 -4.34
N GLU A 156 -0.41 -25.00 -4.58
CA GLU A 156 0.83 -25.50 -5.19
C GLU A 156 1.01 -25.03 -6.65
N GLN A 157 -0.07 -24.89 -7.41
CA GLN A 157 0.00 -24.39 -8.80
C GLN A 157 0.47 -22.93 -8.83
N PHE A 158 -0.02 -22.10 -7.89
CA PHE A 158 0.49 -20.75 -7.70
C PHE A 158 1.99 -20.75 -7.41
N ARG A 159 2.43 -21.58 -6.45
CA ARG A 159 3.84 -21.65 -6.04
C ARG A 159 4.74 -22.09 -7.19
N GLU A 160 4.30 -23.05 -7.98
CA GLU A 160 5.05 -23.48 -9.17
C GLU A 160 5.15 -22.36 -10.22
N ARG A 161 4.05 -21.65 -10.48
CA ARG A 161 4.05 -20.50 -11.40
C ARG A 161 4.96 -19.38 -10.88
N TYR A 162 4.93 -19.12 -9.58
CA TYR A 162 5.77 -18.15 -8.90
C TYR A 162 7.26 -18.50 -9.00
N ARG A 163 7.64 -19.77 -8.76
CA ARG A 163 9.02 -20.26 -8.96
C ARG A 163 9.51 -20.07 -10.39
N LYS A 164 8.67 -20.39 -11.38
CA LYS A 164 9.00 -20.19 -12.80
C LYS A 164 9.26 -18.72 -13.12
N LEU A 165 8.45 -17.82 -12.57
CA LEU A 165 8.63 -16.37 -12.74
C LEU A 165 9.99 -15.91 -12.19
N GLY A 166 10.40 -16.42 -11.02
CA GLY A 166 11.71 -16.15 -10.43
C GLY A 166 12.87 -16.74 -11.24
N GLN A 167 12.73 -17.94 -11.81
CA GLN A 167 13.77 -18.60 -12.61
C GLN A 167 14.03 -17.93 -13.96
N VAL A 168 13.00 -17.35 -14.60
CA VAL A 168 13.18 -16.60 -15.86
C VAL A 168 14.05 -15.34 -15.66
N ALA A 169 14.19 -14.85 -14.42
CA ALA A 169 15.09 -13.75 -14.08
C ALA A 169 16.58 -14.12 -14.17
N SER A 170 16.96 -15.38 -13.92
CA SER A 170 18.37 -15.79 -13.92
C SER A 170 18.93 -16.10 -15.31
N VAL A 171 18.06 -16.31 -16.31
CA VAL A 171 18.44 -16.73 -17.67
C VAL A 171 18.55 -15.56 -18.65
N VAL A 172 17.84 -14.45 -18.40
CA VAL A 172 17.82 -13.28 -19.30
C VAL A 172 18.71 -12.18 -18.73
N GLY A 173 20.01 -12.26 -18.96
CA GLY A 173 20.91 -11.13 -18.70
C GLY A 173 20.63 -9.98 -19.67
N SER A 174 19.86 -8.97 -19.25
CA SER A 174 19.62 -7.74 -20.05
C SER A 174 19.01 -6.59 -19.22
N ASN A 175 19.85 -5.61 -18.88
CA ASN A 175 19.69 -4.14 -18.66
C ASN A 175 18.32 -3.43 -18.50
N PHE A 176 17.23 -4.05 -18.05
CA PHE A 176 15.98 -3.33 -17.71
C PHE A 176 15.49 -3.73 -16.31
N PHE A 177 15.86 -2.93 -15.30
CA PHE A 177 15.47 -3.13 -13.90
C PHE A 177 14.08 -2.52 -13.66
N LEU A 178 13.07 -3.37 -13.50
CA LEU A 178 11.75 -3.00 -12.97
C LEU A 178 11.79 -3.15 -11.45
N LEU A 179 11.56 -2.05 -10.75
CA LEU A 179 11.39 -2.03 -9.30
C LEU A 179 9.91 -1.80 -9.00
N ASP A 180 9.40 -2.31 -7.89
CA ASP A 180 8.00 -2.13 -7.53
C ASP A 180 7.87 -1.34 -6.24
N LEU A 181 6.94 -0.40 -6.23
CA LEU A 181 6.65 0.40 -5.06
C LEU A 181 5.23 0.12 -4.54
N LEU A 182 5.16 -0.25 -3.27
CA LEU A 182 3.94 -0.41 -2.49
C LEU A 182 3.74 0.81 -1.58
N LEU A 183 2.68 1.58 -1.82
CA LEU A 183 2.30 2.72 -0.98
C LEU A 183 0.98 2.42 -0.27
N ILE A 184 1.00 2.49 1.06
CA ILE A 184 -0.12 2.22 1.96
C ILE A 184 -0.44 3.53 2.67
N SER A 185 -1.66 4.05 2.60
CA SER A 185 -2.05 5.24 3.40
C SER A 185 -3.33 4.97 4.17
N SER A 186 -3.40 5.52 5.37
CA SER A 186 -4.56 5.39 6.24
C SER A 186 -5.59 6.49 5.97
N THR A 187 -6.87 6.16 6.12
CA THR A 187 -7.96 7.13 6.15
C THR A 187 -8.75 6.88 7.42
N LEU A 188 -8.70 7.85 8.34
CA LEU A 188 -9.44 7.80 9.59
C LEU A 188 -10.93 8.03 9.32
N LEU A 189 -11.77 7.04 9.65
CA LEU A 189 -13.22 7.14 9.52
C LEU A 189 -13.85 7.05 10.92
N ILE A 190 -14.29 8.18 11.46
CA ILE A 190 -14.92 8.24 12.78
C ILE A 190 -16.35 7.70 12.63
N CYS A 191 -16.66 6.59 13.30
CA CYS A 191 -18.01 6.05 13.35
C CYS A 191 -18.85 6.94 14.28
N SER A 192 -19.83 7.68 13.73
CA SER A 192 -20.85 8.33 14.54
C SER A 192 -21.92 7.29 14.88
N PRO A 193 -22.33 7.13 16.15
CA PRO A 193 -23.43 6.23 16.49
C PRO A 193 -24.72 6.73 15.83
N ALA A 194 -25.47 5.80 15.23
CA ALA A 194 -26.74 6.04 14.57
C ALA A 194 -27.82 6.40 15.60
N SER A 195 -27.78 7.62 16.14
CA SER A 195 -28.90 8.25 16.86
C SER A 195 -28.83 9.78 16.96
N GLU A 196 -27.75 10.46 16.55
CA GLU A 196 -27.70 11.93 16.59
C GLU A 196 -27.07 12.52 15.33
N GLN A 197 -27.85 12.59 14.25
CA GLN A 197 -27.61 13.58 13.21
C GLN A 197 -28.21 14.91 13.65
N LYS A 198 -27.41 15.72 14.37
CA LYS A 198 -27.63 17.17 14.41
C LYS A 198 -26.49 17.83 13.64
N ILE A 199 -26.86 18.38 12.48
CA ILE A 199 -26.07 19.26 11.65
C ILE A 199 -25.52 20.39 12.55
N ILE A 200 -24.19 20.54 12.60
CA ILE A 200 -23.58 21.76 13.15
C ILE A 200 -22.82 22.44 11.99
N PRO A 201 -23.30 23.58 11.45
CA PRO A 201 -22.58 24.32 10.45
C PRO A 201 -21.36 25.02 11.07
N ALA A 202 -20.31 25.16 10.27
CA ALA A 202 -19.07 25.82 10.63
C ALA A 202 -19.29 27.33 10.84
N SER A 203 -19.39 27.78 12.09
CA SER A 203 -19.15 29.19 12.44
C SER A 203 -19.00 29.39 13.96
N ASN A 204 -17.82 29.10 14.53
CA ASN A 204 -17.37 29.81 15.74
C ASN A 204 -15.83 29.69 15.93
N PRO A 205 -15.02 30.78 15.87
CA PRO A 205 -13.56 30.70 15.91
C PRO A 205 -12.92 30.40 17.28
N VAL A 206 -13.69 30.19 18.35
CA VAL A 206 -13.16 30.11 19.73
C VAL A 206 -12.68 28.70 20.14
N ALA A 207 -12.91 27.66 19.33
CA ALA A 207 -12.55 26.28 19.69
C ALA A 207 -11.07 25.90 19.42
N LEU A 208 -10.27 26.76 18.78
CA LEU A 208 -8.89 26.44 18.38
C LEU A 208 -7.83 26.62 19.48
N GLU A 209 -8.18 27.17 20.65
CA GLU A 209 -7.19 27.51 21.68
C GLU A 209 -7.05 26.44 22.80
N ARG A 210 -7.91 25.42 22.84
CA ARG A 210 -7.85 24.36 23.89
C ARG A 210 -7.19 23.04 23.49
N VAL A 211 -6.74 22.88 22.23
CA VAL A 211 -6.03 21.66 21.77
C VAL A 211 -4.50 21.83 21.82
N ARG A 212 -3.98 23.03 22.10
CA ARG A 212 -2.53 23.30 22.13
C ARG A 212 -1.82 23.09 23.48
N SER A 213 -2.49 22.61 24.53
CA SER A 213 -1.89 22.57 25.89
C SER A 213 -1.63 21.19 26.50
N ARG A 214 -1.72 20.09 25.75
CA ARG A 214 -1.31 18.75 26.27
C ARG A 214 -0.72 17.86 25.20
N THR A 215 0.59 17.96 25.01
CA THR A 215 1.59 16.86 24.93
C THR A 215 2.82 17.36 24.17
N TYR A 216 3.83 17.84 24.88
CA TYR A 216 5.25 17.72 24.50
C TYR A 216 6.09 18.14 25.73
N ALA A 217 6.50 17.16 26.53
CA ALA A 217 7.59 17.32 27.47
C ALA A 217 8.71 16.38 27.00
N PRO A 218 9.85 16.88 26.50
CA PRO A 218 10.98 16.03 26.18
C PRO A 218 11.73 15.67 27.46
N VAL A 219 11.89 14.36 27.68
CA VAL A 219 12.85 13.79 28.63
C VAL A 219 14.19 13.70 27.92
N TYR A 220 15.21 14.42 28.39
CA TYR A 220 16.62 13.99 28.39
C TYR A 220 17.38 14.73 29.49
N SER A 221 18.23 13.98 30.18
CA SER A 221 18.90 14.29 31.45
C SER A 221 20.38 14.68 31.25
N ALA A 222 20.83 15.63 32.08
CA ALA A 222 22.14 15.79 32.74
C ALA A 222 23.46 15.93 31.93
N ALA A 223 24.13 17.07 32.18
CA ALA A 223 25.49 17.20 32.75
C ALA A 223 25.58 18.67 33.25
N GLY A 224 26.06 18.99 34.44
CA GLY A 224 27.35 18.57 34.99
C GLY A 224 28.36 19.66 34.66
#